data_AF-A0A1U7WVJ6-F1
#
_entry.id   AF-A0A1U7WVJ6-F1
#
_cell.length_a   1.000
_cell.length_b   1.000
_cell.length_c   1.000
_cell.angle_alpha   90.00
_cell.angle_beta   90.00
_cell.angle_gamma   90.00
#
_symmetry.space_group_name_H-M   'P 1'
#
loop_
_entity.id
_entity.type
_entity.pdbx_description
1 polymer ?
#
loop_
_entity_poly.entity_id
_entity_poly.type
_entity_poly.pdbx_seq_one_letter_code
_entity_poly.pdbx_strand_id
1 'polypeptide(L)'
;MRFSIDWEKIINDDEDPPAELMVTSAMDGEEHKEGLSNLSNTELTEKIRRLKRSLSGTIGARLSDGGKKLRANIKLHEGELERRQRVGSQKEVASSSAKSILYFCWHSG
;
A
#
# COMPACT_ATOMS: atom_id res chain seq x y z
N MET A 1 41.73 -14.36 -0.86
CA MET A 1 41.29 -15.64 -0.25
C MET A 1 40.21 -16.22 -1.15
N ARG A 2 40.40 -17.44 -1.65
CA ARG A 2 39.41 -18.14 -2.50
C ARG A 2 38.89 -19.33 -1.71
N PHE A 3 37.60 -19.34 -1.39
CA PHE A 3 36.94 -20.46 -0.74
C PHE A 3 36.58 -21.48 -1.82
N SER A 4 37.29 -22.61 -1.84
CA SER A 4 36.90 -23.74 -2.69
C SER A 4 35.80 -24.51 -1.96
N ILE A 5 34.56 -24.39 -2.44
CA ILE A 5 33.44 -25.22 -1.99
C ILE A 5 33.65 -26.62 -2.57
N ASP A 6 33.71 -27.61 -1.68
CA ASP A 6 33.84 -29.02 -2.02
C ASP A 6 32.43 -29.63 -2.13
N TRP A 7 31.95 -29.74 -3.37
CA TRP A 7 30.58 -30.19 -3.69
C TRP A 7 30.35 -31.67 -3.37
N GLU A 8 31.39 -32.50 -3.40
CA GLU A 8 31.30 -33.93 -3.08
C GLU A 8 31.00 -34.18 -1.59
N LYS A 9 31.29 -33.21 -0.72
CA LYS A 9 30.93 -33.27 0.70
C LYS A 9 29.47 -32.89 0.97
N ILE A 10 28.85 -32.11 0.08
CA ILE A 10 27.47 -31.61 0.26
C ILE A 10 26.44 -32.68 -0.13
N ILE A 11 26.79 -33.58 -1.04
CA ILE A 11 25.85 -34.56 -1.59
C ILE A 11 25.78 -35.85 -0.73
N ASN A 12 26.80 -36.11 0.10
CA ASN A 12 26.93 -37.33 0.88
C ASN A 12 26.42 -37.21 2.34
N ASP A 13 25.84 -36.08 2.76
CA ASP A 13 25.21 -35.95 4.09
C ASP A 13 23.72 -36.30 3.97
N ASP A 14 23.48 -37.61 4.04
CA ASP A 14 22.23 -38.35 3.79
C ASP A 14 21.26 -38.35 5.00
N GLU A 15 21.08 -37.24 5.72
CA GLU A 15 20.25 -37.19 6.95
C GLU A 15 19.40 -35.91 7.06
N ASP A 16 18.65 -35.56 6.01
CA ASP A 16 17.34 -34.89 6.14
C ASP A 16 16.66 -34.85 4.76
N PRO A 17 15.42 -35.33 4.59
CA PRO A 17 14.70 -35.10 3.34
C PRO A 17 14.61 -33.59 3.09
N PRO A 18 14.77 -33.13 1.83
CA PRO A 18 14.67 -31.70 1.53
C PRO A 18 13.32 -31.19 2.04
N ALA A 19 13.35 -30.19 2.92
CA ALA A 19 12.17 -29.61 3.54
C ALA A 19 11.09 -29.34 2.47
N GLU A 20 9.91 -29.94 2.64
CA GLU A 20 8.77 -29.70 1.75
C GLU A 20 8.47 -28.20 1.75
N LEU A 21 8.80 -27.52 0.65
CA LEU A 21 8.45 -26.13 0.41
C LEU A 21 6.92 -26.03 0.24
N MET A 22 6.20 -25.95 1.35
CA MET A 22 4.81 -25.55 1.34
C MET A 22 4.72 -24.11 0.86
N VAL A 23 4.24 -23.92 -0.38
CA VAL A 23 3.85 -22.61 -0.89
C VAL A 23 2.58 -22.19 -0.14
N THR A 24 2.74 -21.64 1.06
CA THR A 24 1.65 -20.94 1.73
C THR A 24 1.43 -19.65 0.93
N SER A 25 0.35 -19.61 0.16
CA SER A 25 -0.11 -18.33 -0.40
C SER A 25 -0.60 -17.47 0.76
N ALA A 26 0.33 -16.77 1.42
CA ALA A 26 0.03 -15.66 2.31
C ALA A 26 -0.50 -14.50 1.45
N MET A 27 -1.67 -14.70 0.84
CA MET A 27 -2.54 -13.60 0.49
C MET A 27 -3.29 -13.27 1.78
N ASP A 28 -2.57 -12.61 2.67
CA ASP A 28 -3.10 -11.83 3.78
C ASP A 28 -4.10 -10.83 3.18
N GLY A 29 -5.33 -11.29 3.03
CA GLY A 29 -6.46 -10.53 2.52
C GLY A 29 -7.15 -9.74 3.62
N GLU A 30 -6.41 -9.49 4.70
CA GLU A 30 -6.84 -8.90 5.96
C GLU A 30 -6.13 -7.58 6.29
N GLU A 31 -5.67 -6.85 5.27
CA GLU A 31 -5.44 -5.41 5.40
C GLU A 31 -6.78 -4.64 5.36
N HIS A 32 -7.70 -5.00 6.25
CA HIS A 32 -9.00 -4.34 6.36
C HIS A 32 -8.91 -3.20 7.37
N LYS A 33 -8.69 -1.99 6.84
CA LYS A 33 -8.93 -0.65 7.43
C LYS A 33 -7.81 -0.01 8.27
N GLU A 34 -7.09 -0.72 9.13
CA GLU A 34 -6.05 -0.07 9.98
C GLU A 34 -4.77 0.31 9.22
N GLY A 35 -4.51 -0.30 8.06
CA GLY A 35 -3.34 0.01 7.24
C GLY A 35 -3.42 1.33 6.47
N LEU A 36 -4.61 1.85 6.20
CA LEU A 36 -4.77 3.01 5.31
C LEU A 36 -4.24 4.31 5.95
N SER A 37 -4.53 4.52 7.25
CA SER A 37 -4.12 5.72 7.99
C SER A 37 -2.61 5.88 8.12
N ASN A 38 -1.86 4.79 8.02
CA ASN A 38 -0.39 4.79 8.18
C ASN A 38 0.35 5.11 6.88
N LEU A 39 -0.32 5.07 5.73
CA LEU A 39 0.27 5.40 4.43
C LEU A 39 0.30 6.90 4.20
N SER A 40 1.37 7.42 3.60
CA SER A 40 1.40 8.77 3.05
C SER A 40 0.49 8.91 1.81
N ASN A 41 0.18 10.14 1.38
CA ASN A 41 -0.67 10.36 0.21
C ASN A 41 -0.06 9.82 -1.09
N THR A 42 1.26 9.88 -1.22
CA THR A 42 2.00 9.34 -2.36
C THR A 42 1.93 7.81 -2.39
N GLU A 43 2.13 7.15 -1.25
CA GLU A 43 2.00 5.70 -1.12
C GLU A 43 0.57 5.23 -1.35
N LEU A 44 -0.41 5.95 -0.81
CA LEU A 44 -1.83 5.67 -1.02
C LEU A 44 -2.20 5.75 -2.51
N THR A 45 -1.68 6.75 -3.23
CA THR A 45 -1.88 6.91 -4.68
C THR A 45 -1.23 5.77 -5.46
N GLU A 46 0.02 5.41 -5.15
CA GLU A 46 0.73 4.31 -5.81
C GLU A 46 0.02 2.98 -5.56
N LYS A 47 -0.53 2.77 -4.36
CA LYS A 47 -1.30 1.57 -4.01
C LYS A 47 -2.57 1.46 -4.84
N ILE A 48 -3.34 2.53 -4.95
CA ILE A 48 -4.52 2.59 -5.84
C ILE A 48 -4.13 2.24 -7.28
N ARG A 49 -3.02 2.82 -7.78
CA ARG A 49 -2.54 2.58 -9.14
C ARG A 49 -2.16 1.12 -9.38
N ARG A 50 -1.49 0.47 -8.42
CA ARG A 50 -1.15 -0.96 -8.48
C ARG A 50 -2.39 -1.82 -8.50
N LEU A 51 -3.34 -1.58 -7.58
CA LEU A 51 -4.60 -2.33 -7.52
C LEU A 51 -5.40 -2.20 -8.82
N LYS A 52 -5.47 -0.99 -9.40
CA LYS A 52 -6.11 -0.75 -10.69
C LYS A 52 -5.45 -1.53 -11.83
N ARG A 53 -4.11 -1.58 -11.89
CA ARG A 53 -3.39 -2.39 -12.89
C ARG A 53 -3.68 -3.88 -12.74
N SER A 54 -3.70 -4.39 -11.51
CA SER A 54 -4.06 -5.77 -11.24
C SER A 54 -5.50 -6.08 -11.67
N LEU A 55 -6.42 -5.14 -11.43
CA LEU A 55 -7.82 -5.28 -11.83
C LEU A 55 -8.00 -5.24 -13.35
N SER A 56 -7.30 -4.35 -14.05
CA SER A 56 -7.36 -4.25 -15.52
C SER A 56 -6.65 -5.40 -16.23
N GLY A 57 -5.76 -6.10 -15.53
CA GLY A 57 -5.09 -7.30 -16.02
C GLY A 57 -5.98 -8.55 -15.92
N THR A 58 -5.36 -9.70 -16.17
CA THR A 58 -6.04 -10.99 -16.09
C THR A 58 -6.38 -11.41 -14.65
N ILE A 59 -5.73 -10.81 -13.64
CA ILE A 59 -5.92 -11.16 -12.24
C ILE A 59 -7.37 -10.92 -11.85
N GLY A 60 -7.94 -9.74 -12.14
CA GLY A 60 -9.34 -9.44 -11.83
C GLY A 60 -10.33 -10.47 -12.39
N ALA A 61 -10.12 -10.93 -13.62
CA ALA A 61 -10.99 -11.91 -14.29
C ALA A 61 -10.77 -13.36 -13.81
N ARG A 62 -9.58 -13.67 -13.28
CA ARG A 62 -9.20 -15.00 -12.78
C ARG A 62 -9.59 -15.24 -11.32
N LEU A 63 -9.99 -14.20 -10.60
CA LEU A 63 -10.46 -14.33 -9.22
C LEU A 63 -11.84 -15.01 -9.20
N SER A 64 -12.08 -15.83 -8.17
CA SER A 64 -13.34 -16.57 -7.97
C SER A 64 -14.57 -15.66 -7.85
N ASP A 65 -14.38 -14.44 -7.36
CA ASP A 65 -15.40 -13.40 -7.23
C ASP A 65 -15.44 -12.45 -8.44
N GLY A 66 -14.68 -12.75 -9.50
CA GLY A 66 -14.50 -11.92 -10.68
C GLY A 66 -13.88 -10.55 -10.39
N GLY A 67 -13.17 -10.40 -9.27
CA GLY A 67 -12.53 -9.15 -8.86
C GLY A 67 -13.47 -8.18 -8.16
N LYS A 68 -14.63 -8.62 -7.66
CA LYS A 68 -15.56 -7.78 -6.89
C LYS A 68 -14.93 -7.24 -5.61
N LYS A 69 -14.23 -8.08 -4.83
CA LYS A 69 -13.50 -7.68 -3.62
C LYS A 69 -12.37 -6.71 -3.96
N LEU A 70 -11.66 -6.95 -5.07
CA LEU A 70 -10.60 -6.06 -5.54
C LEU A 70 -11.15 -4.66 -5.92
N ARG A 71 -12.31 -4.61 -6.61
CA ARG A 71 -13.02 -3.37 -6.91
C ARG A 71 -13.48 -2.64 -5.66
N ALA A 72 -14.02 -3.34 -4.68
CA ALA A 72 -14.42 -2.75 -3.40
C ALA A 72 -13.20 -2.18 -2.65
N ASN A 73 -12.07 -2.89 -2.68
CA ASN A 73 -10.83 -2.46 -2.04
C ASN A 73 -10.27 -1.17 -2.69
N ILE A 74 -10.27 -1.09 -4.03
CA ILE A 74 -9.89 0.13 -4.76
C ILE A 74 -10.76 1.32 -4.33
N LYS A 75 -12.09 1.13 -4.28
CA LYS A 75 -13.02 2.20 -3.86
C LYS A 75 -12.76 2.69 -2.44
N LEU A 76 -12.42 1.79 -1.51
CA LEU A 76 -12.06 2.17 -0.14
C LEU A 76 -10.82 3.05 -0.10
N HIS A 77 -9.77 2.71 -0.86
CA HIS A 77 -8.55 3.50 -0.93
C HIS A 77 -8.79 4.87 -1.60
N GLU A 78 -9.59 4.91 -2.66
CA GLU A 78 -9.97 6.16 -3.34
C GLU A 78 -10.76 7.09 -2.42
N GLY A 79 -11.73 6.55 -1.65
CA GLY A 79 -12.50 7.34 -0.69
C GLY A 79 -11.64 7.93 0.43
N GLU A 80 -10.64 7.19 0.92
CA GLU A 80 -9.69 7.73 1.91
C GLU A 80 -8.81 8.85 1.32
N LEU A 81 -8.35 8.69 0.08
CA LEU A 81 -7.59 9.72 -0.62
C LEU A 81 -8.41 11.01 -0.82
N GLU A 82 -9.68 10.88 -1.21
CA GLU A 82 -10.62 12.00 -1.35
C GLU A 82 -10.84 12.70 0.00
N ARG A 83 -11.08 11.93 1.08
CA ARG A 83 -11.23 12.47 2.43
C ARG A 83 -10.01 13.32 2.84
N ARG A 84 -8.80 12.85 2.57
CA ARG A 84 -7.56 13.58 2.89
C ARG A 84 -7.40 14.86 2.08
N GLN A 85 -7.73 14.84 0.79
CA GLN A 85 -7.70 16.04 -0.05
C GLN A 85 -8.68 17.09 0.48
N ARG A 86 -9.89 16.68 0.85
CA ARG A 86 -10.91 17.58 1.41
C ARG A 86 -10.45 18.23 2.72
N VAL A 87 -9.88 17.43 3.63
CA VAL A 87 -9.35 17.92 4.92
C VAL A 87 -8.14 18.84 4.69
N GLY A 88 -7.26 18.49 3.76
CA GLY A 88 -6.11 19.31 3.37
C GLY A 88 -6.55 20.69 2.86
N SER A 89 -7.48 20.75 1.91
CA SER A 89 -7.99 22.01 1.36
C SER A 89 -8.69 22.88 2.41
N GLN A 90 -9.44 22.30 3.34
CA GLN A 90 -10.06 23.08 4.43
C GLN A 90 -9.02 23.70 5.37
N LYS A 91 -7.91 23.00 5.63
CA LYS A 91 -6.83 23.51 6.48
C LYS A 91 -6.07 24.66 5.84
N GLU A 92 -5.88 24.63 4.52
CA GLU A 92 -5.21 25.72 3.79
C GLU A 92 -6.05 26.99 3.73
N VAL A 93 -7.36 26.87 3.55
CA VAL A 93 -8.29 28.01 3.57
C VAL A 93 -8.34 28.65 4.95
N ALA A 94 -8.43 27.85 6.02
CA ALA A 94 -8.40 28.35 7.39
C ALA A 94 -7.07 29.03 7.74
N SER A 95 -5.93 28.46 7.32
CA SER A 95 -4.60 29.05 7.54
C SER A 95 -4.44 30.38 6.80
N SER A 96 -4.91 30.47 5.57
CA SER A 96 -4.82 31.68 4.74
C SER A 96 -5.72 32.79 5.28
N SER A 97 -6.94 32.43 5.72
CA SER A 97 -7.86 33.37 6.37
C SER A 97 -7.30 33.92 7.69
N ALA A 98 -6.67 33.07 8.52
CA ALA A 98 -6.08 33.50 9.78
C ALA A 98 -4.89 34.46 9.58
N LYS A 99 -4.03 34.18 8.60
CA LYS A 99 -2.90 35.06 8.25
C LYS A 99 -3.37 36.42 7.73
N SER A 100 -4.42 36.44 6.90
CA SER A 100 -5.03 37.66 6.39
C SER A 100 -5.55 38.56 7.51
N ILE A 101 -6.28 38.00 8.49
CA ILE A 101 -6.82 38.75 9.63
C ILE A 101 -5.68 39.35 10.48
N LEU A 102 -4.65 38.54 10.76
CA LEU A 102 -3.48 38.99 11.54
C LEU A 102 -2.73 40.14 10.85
N TYR A 103 -2.56 40.05 9.53
CA TYR A 103 -1.88 41.08 8.74
C TYR A 103 -2.66 42.40 8.77
N PHE A 104 -3.99 42.32 8.66
CA PHE A 104 -4.87 43.49 8.70
C PHE A 104 -4.87 44.16 10.09
N CYS A 105 -4.89 43.38 11.17
CA CYS A 105 -4.78 43.90 12.54
C CYS A 105 -3.43 44.58 12.83
N TRP A 106 -2.33 44.09 12.27
CA TRP A 106 -1.01 44.68 12.47
C TRP A 106 -0.84 46.04 11.76
N HIS A 107 -1.47 46.22 10.59
CA HIS A 107 -1.31 47.43 9.77
C HIS A 107 -2.35 48.53 10.06
N SER A 108 -3.37 48.24 10.87
CA SER A 108 -4.45 49.19 11.20
C SER A 108 -4.32 49.79 12.62
N GLY A 109 -3.17 49.58 13.29
CA GLY A 109 -2.88 50.05 14.65
C GLY A 109 -1.91 51.22 14.68
#